data_AF-A0A2G2QFB6-F1
#
_entry.id   AF-A0A2G2QFB6-F1
#
_cell.length_a   1.000
_cell.length_b   1.000
_cell.length_c   1.000
_cell.angle_alpha   90.00
_cell.angle_beta   90.00
_cell.angle_gamma   90.00
#
_symmetry.space_group_name_H-M   'P 1'
#
loop_
_entity.id
_entity.type
_entity.pdbx_description
1 polymer ?
#
loop_
_entity_poly.entity_id
_entity_poly.type
_entity_poly.pdbx_seq_one_letter_code
_entity_poly.pdbx_strand_id
1 'polypeptide(L)'
;MEGFLIFGFILVVLAKFYWDDRQEKKIARTILVAELIEQSQKADSLCQKAITSKTAAAKRKYSLLAIEILDEIKIHPETRELVSSFDESYEKIKTLAKLAAVFEAIDKADKHKFKGNEKSELGALQDALYEIQNNDIRNKDFIILVPHPEEGELNSIESIEERCKELGWERKQ
;
A
#
# COMPACT_ATOMS: atom_id res chain seq x y z
N MET A 1 -43.79 -52.84 -2.14
CA MET A 1 -42.30 -52.92 -2.13
C MET A 1 -41.66 -52.00 -3.16
N GLU A 2 -42.26 -51.76 -4.33
CA GLU A 2 -41.67 -50.94 -5.40
C GLU A 2 -41.48 -49.45 -5.04
N GLY A 3 -42.42 -48.83 -4.32
CA GLY A 3 -42.30 -47.42 -3.91
C GLY A 3 -41.13 -47.13 -2.94
N PHE A 4 -40.70 -48.13 -2.16
CA PHE A 4 -39.57 -48.00 -1.24
C PHE A 4 -38.22 -48.01 -1.98
N LEU A 5 -38.13 -48.77 -3.08
CA LEU A 5 -36.95 -48.81 -3.94
C LEU A 5 -36.79 -47.51 -4.74
N ILE A 6 -37.89 -46.96 -5.25
CA ILE A 6 -37.88 -45.68 -5.97
C ILE A 6 -37.49 -44.53 -5.03
N PHE A 7 -38.05 -44.49 -3.82
CA PHE A 7 -37.69 -43.46 -2.83
C PHE A 7 -36.22 -43.56 -2.37
N GLY A 8 -35.72 -44.78 -2.14
CA GLY A 8 -34.31 -45.01 -1.82
C GLY A 8 -33.37 -44.57 -2.95
N PHE A 9 -33.75 -44.83 -4.21
CA PHE A 9 -32.97 -44.41 -5.37
C PHE A 9 -32.91 -42.88 -5.50
N ILE A 10 -34.03 -42.17 -5.29
CA ILE A 10 -34.07 -40.70 -5.32
C ILE A 10 -33.15 -40.10 -4.24
N LEU A 11 -33.14 -40.65 -3.02
CA LEU A 11 -32.25 -40.17 -1.96
C LEU A 11 -30.76 -40.37 -2.30
N VAL A 12 -30.39 -41.50 -2.92
CA VAL A 12 -29.01 -41.76 -3.35
C VAL A 12 -28.59 -40.78 -4.44
N VAL A 13 -29.49 -40.49 -5.40
CA VAL A 13 -29.24 -39.50 -6.46
C VAL A 13 -29.06 -38.11 -5.86
N LEU A 14 -29.94 -37.67 -4.96
CA LEU A 14 -29.82 -36.38 -4.28
C LEU A 14 -28.54 -36.29 -3.43
N ALA A 15 -28.17 -37.35 -2.73
CA ALA A 15 -26.93 -37.41 -1.94
C ALA A 15 -25.68 -37.30 -2.83
N LYS A 16 -25.68 -37.94 -4.01
CA LYS A 16 -24.60 -37.78 -5.01
C LYS A 16 -24.52 -36.36 -5.55
N PHE A 17 -25.64 -35.79 -5.98
CA PHE A 17 -25.67 -34.39 -6.46
C PHE A 17 -25.17 -33.42 -5.39
N TYR A 18 -25.58 -33.59 -4.14
CA TYR A 18 -25.09 -32.77 -3.02
C TYR A 18 -23.58 -32.95 -2.77
N TRP A 19 -23.08 -34.19 -2.89
CA TRP A 19 -21.66 -34.46 -2.72
C TRP A 19 -20.81 -33.85 -3.84
N ASP A 20 -21.27 -33.98 -5.09
CA ASP A 20 -20.58 -33.44 -6.27
C ASP A 20 -20.57 -31.90 -6.23
N ASP A 21 -21.70 -31.24 -5.93
CA ASP A 21 -21.78 -29.77 -5.72
C ASP A 21 -20.83 -29.31 -4.59
N ARG A 22 -20.73 -30.10 -3.51
CA ARG A 22 -19.79 -29.80 -2.41
C ARG A 22 -18.33 -29.96 -2.83
N GLN A 23 -18.01 -30.93 -3.69
CA GLN A 23 -16.65 -31.11 -4.22
C GLN A 23 -16.30 -30.00 -5.20
N GLU A 24 -17.20 -29.61 -6.10
CA GLU A 24 -17.01 -28.49 -7.02
C GLU A 24 -16.75 -27.19 -6.27
N LYS A 25 -17.54 -26.89 -5.24
CA LYS A 25 -17.32 -25.71 -4.37
C LYS A 25 -15.97 -25.74 -3.66
N LYS A 26 -15.52 -26.92 -3.22
CA LYS A 26 -14.19 -27.08 -2.62
C LYS A 26 -13.07 -26.82 -3.63
N ILE A 27 -13.19 -27.35 -4.85
CA ILE A 27 -12.20 -27.17 -5.91
C ILE A 27 -12.14 -25.69 -6.31
N ALA A 28 -13.29 -25.06 -6.54
CA ALA A 28 -13.37 -23.64 -6.85
C ALA A 28 -12.73 -22.77 -5.75
N ARG A 29 -12.98 -23.10 -4.47
CA ARG A 29 -12.34 -22.42 -3.34
C ARG A 29 -10.83 -22.62 -3.33
N THR A 30 -10.34 -23.83 -3.58
CA THR A 30 -8.89 -24.10 -3.63
C THR A 30 -8.20 -23.32 -4.76
N ILE A 31 -8.84 -23.23 -5.94
CA ILE A 31 -8.31 -22.46 -7.06
C ILE A 31 -8.26 -20.97 -6.71
N LEU A 32 -9.36 -20.42 -6.15
CA LEU A 32 -9.40 -19.04 -5.70
C LEU A 32 -8.31 -18.74 -4.67
N VAL A 33 -8.14 -19.61 -3.67
CA VAL A 33 -7.10 -19.46 -2.65
C VAL A 33 -5.70 -19.44 -3.28
N ALA A 34 -5.43 -20.30 -4.27
CA ALA A 34 -4.15 -20.32 -4.96
C ALA A 34 -3.90 -19.01 -5.74
N GLU A 35 -4.92 -18.50 -6.44
CA GLU A 35 -4.86 -17.23 -7.18
C GLU A 35 -4.62 -16.04 -6.25
N LEU A 36 -5.31 -15.97 -5.11
CA LEU A 36 -5.12 -14.92 -4.11
C LEU A 36 -3.70 -14.93 -3.52
N ILE A 37 -3.14 -16.13 -3.27
CA ILE A 37 -1.75 -16.26 -2.78
C ILE A 37 -0.77 -15.76 -3.85
N GLU A 38 -0.95 -16.13 -5.11
CA GLU A 38 -0.09 -15.67 -6.21
C GLU A 38 -0.13 -14.15 -6.36
N GLN A 39 -1.33 -13.56 -6.35
CA GLN A 39 -1.52 -12.11 -6.41
C GLN A 39 -0.90 -11.41 -5.20
N SER A 40 -1.04 -11.97 -3.99
CA SER A 40 -0.38 -11.45 -2.79
C SER A 40 1.14 -11.45 -2.94
N GLN A 41 1.74 -12.54 -3.41
CA GLN A 41 3.19 -12.62 -3.62
C GLN A 41 3.68 -11.60 -4.66
N LYS A 42 2.88 -11.37 -5.72
CA LYS A 42 3.17 -10.35 -6.73
C LYS A 42 3.10 -8.94 -6.15
N ALA A 43 2.09 -8.66 -5.34
CA ALA A 43 1.97 -7.39 -4.62
C ALA A 43 3.16 -7.17 -3.67
N ASP A 44 3.54 -8.19 -2.90
CA ASP A 44 4.70 -8.12 -2.00
C ASP A 44 6.01 -7.85 -2.76
N SER A 45 6.21 -8.48 -3.91
CA SER A 45 7.38 -8.20 -4.77
C SER A 45 7.41 -6.74 -5.22
N LEU A 46 6.25 -6.17 -5.57
CA LEU A 46 6.15 -4.75 -5.95
C LEU A 46 6.35 -3.82 -4.76
N CYS A 47 5.83 -4.17 -3.58
CA CYS A 47 6.08 -3.44 -2.33
C CYS A 47 7.58 -3.38 -2.02
N GLN A 48 8.29 -4.52 -2.11
CA GLN A 48 9.74 -4.55 -1.91
C GLN A 48 10.49 -3.68 -2.93
N LYS A 49 10.10 -3.73 -4.20
CA LYS A 49 10.67 -2.86 -5.25
C LYS A 49 10.40 -1.38 -4.96
N ALA A 50 9.22 -1.03 -4.46
CA ALA A 50 8.89 0.33 -4.09
C ALA A 50 9.77 0.83 -2.94
N ILE A 51 9.96 0.03 -1.88
CA ILE A 51 10.78 0.39 -0.72
C ILE A 51 12.25 0.55 -1.12
N THR A 52 12.79 -0.35 -1.94
CA THR A 52 14.21 -0.38 -2.33
C THR A 52 14.58 0.60 -3.46
N SER A 53 13.59 1.16 -4.15
CA SER A 53 13.82 2.07 -5.27
C SER A 53 14.46 3.38 -4.81
N LYS A 54 15.47 3.85 -5.55
CA LYS A 54 16.18 5.11 -5.24
C LYS A 54 15.47 6.36 -5.73
N THR A 55 14.60 6.26 -6.73
CA THR A 55 13.93 7.41 -7.34
C THR A 55 12.46 7.45 -6.93
N ALA A 56 11.97 8.64 -6.58
CA ALA A 56 10.57 8.86 -6.22
C ALA A 56 9.59 8.40 -7.31
N ALA A 57 9.91 8.65 -8.59
CA ALA A 57 9.12 8.17 -9.71
C ALA A 57 8.97 6.63 -9.72
N ALA A 58 10.05 5.89 -9.43
CA ALA A 58 9.99 4.43 -9.35
C ALA A 58 9.24 3.97 -8.09
N LYS A 59 9.48 4.60 -6.93
CA LYS A 59 8.74 4.34 -5.68
C LYS A 59 7.23 4.49 -5.94
N ARG A 60 6.80 5.60 -6.55
CA ARG A 60 5.40 5.88 -6.89
C ARG A 60 4.84 4.85 -7.86
N LYS A 61 5.54 4.56 -8.97
CA LYS A 61 5.10 3.58 -9.96
C LYS A 61 4.85 2.21 -9.35
N TYR A 62 5.82 1.67 -8.61
CA TYR A 62 5.68 0.35 -7.99
C TYR A 62 4.63 0.34 -6.88
N SER A 63 4.51 1.43 -6.12
CA SER A 63 3.46 1.55 -5.09
C SER A 63 2.06 1.52 -5.71
N LEU A 64 1.83 2.26 -6.80
CA LEU A 64 0.54 2.26 -7.49
C LEU A 64 0.17 0.88 -8.05
N LEU A 65 1.12 0.18 -8.68
CA LEU A 65 0.91 -1.17 -9.18
C LEU A 65 0.63 -2.18 -8.05
N ALA A 66 1.31 -2.03 -6.91
CA ALA A 66 1.05 -2.87 -5.74
C ALA A 66 -0.36 -2.59 -5.17
N ILE A 67 -0.75 -1.32 -5.06
CA ILE A 67 -2.09 -0.92 -4.59
C ILE A 67 -3.17 -1.51 -5.49
N GLU A 68 -3.01 -1.45 -6.81
CA GLU A 68 -3.97 -2.00 -7.76
C GLU A 68 -4.23 -3.49 -7.51
N ILE A 69 -3.18 -4.30 -7.38
CA ILE A 69 -3.32 -5.74 -7.08
C ILE A 69 -3.91 -5.96 -5.69
N LEU A 70 -3.50 -5.17 -4.69
CA LEU A 70 -4.03 -5.30 -3.34
C LEU A 70 -5.53 -4.93 -3.29
N ASP A 71 -5.97 -3.94 -4.05
CA ASP A 71 -7.38 -3.55 -4.18
C ASP A 71 -8.20 -4.64 -4.87
N GLU A 72 -7.65 -5.31 -5.88
CA GLU A 72 -8.28 -6.47 -6.52
C GLU A 72 -8.51 -7.61 -5.52
N ILE A 73 -7.50 -7.98 -4.73
CA ILE A 73 -7.65 -9.10 -3.79
C ILE A 73 -8.44 -8.74 -2.53
N LYS A 74 -8.48 -7.47 -2.14
CA LYS A 74 -9.18 -7.01 -0.93
C LYS A 74 -10.69 -7.32 -0.93
N ILE A 75 -11.31 -7.43 -2.11
CA ILE A 75 -12.74 -7.71 -2.23
C ILE A 75 -13.10 -9.13 -1.75
N HIS A 76 -12.11 -10.04 -1.73
CA HIS A 76 -12.30 -11.42 -1.30
C HIS A 76 -12.16 -11.53 0.23
N PRO A 77 -13.17 -12.08 0.93
CA PRO A 77 -13.12 -12.20 2.39
C PRO A 77 -11.98 -13.09 2.89
N GLU A 78 -11.55 -14.07 2.08
CA GLU A 78 -10.44 -14.98 2.38
C GLU A 78 -9.08 -14.26 2.45
N THR A 79 -8.93 -13.09 1.84
CA THR A 79 -7.64 -12.40 1.71
C THR A 79 -7.01 -12.08 3.07
N ARG A 80 -7.81 -11.62 4.05
CA ARG A 80 -7.30 -11.31 5.40
C ARG A 80 -6.90 -12.56 6.19
N GLU A 81 -7.52 -13.71 5.91
CA GLU A 81 -7.16 -14.98 6.55
C GLU A 81 -5.86 -15.54 5.98
N LEU A 82 -5.62 -15.32 4.68
CA LEU A 82 -4.47 -15.87 3.96
C LEU A 82 -3.23 -14.99 4.06
N VAL A 83 -3.40 -13.68 4.18
CA VAL A 83 -2.32 -12.69 4.18
C VAL A 83 -2.35 -11.94 5.51
N SER A 84 -1.66 -12.50 6.50
CA SER A 84 -1.69 -12.04 7.90
C SER A 84 -1.23 -10.58 8.10
N SER A 85 -0.45 -10.04 7.17
CA SER A 85 0.04 -8.66 7.17
C SER A 85 -0.59 -7.78 6.08
N PHE A 86 -1.72 -8.20 5.50
CA PHE A 86 -2.35 -7.49 4.37
C PHE A 86 -2.62 -6.03 4.68
N ASP A 87 -3.33 -5.75 5.78
CA ASP A 87 -3.75 -4.38 6.12
C ASP A 87 -2.53 -3.48 6.40
N GLU A 88 -1.49 -4.01 7.06
CA GLU A 88 -0.24 -3.29 7.33
C GLU A 88 0.53 -2.98 6.03
N SER A 89 0.72 -3.98 5.17
CA SER A 89 1.38 -3.83 3.87
C SER A 89 0.63 -2.84 2.98
N TYR A 90 -0.70 -2.94 2.95
CA TYR A 90 -1.57 -2.07 2.17
C TYR A 90 -1.52 -0.61 2.66
N GLU A 91 -1.56 -0.39 3.98
CA GLU A 91 -1.44 0.95 4.54
C GLU A 91 -0.06 1.56 4.27
N LYS A 92 1.01 0.79 4.48
CA LYS A 92 2.39 1.22 4.18
C LYS A 92 2.56 1.61 2.72
N ILE A 93 2.12 0.78 1.78
CA ILE A 93 2.35 1.05 0.35
C ILE A 93 1.50 2.23 -0.15
N LYS A 94 0.28 2.38 0.36
CA LYS A 94 -0.58 3.53 0.08
C LYS A 94 0.04 4.84 0.59
N THR A 95 0.61 4.77 1.79
CA THR A 95 1.32 5.90 2.39
C THR A 95 2.59 6.25 1.62
N LEU A 96 3.34 5.24 1.17
CA LEU A 96 4.53 5.44 0.32
C LEU A 96 4.17 6.10 -1.01
N ALA A 97 3.09 5.68 -1.67
CA ALA A 97 2.62 6.31 -2.90
C ALA A 97 2.28 7.79 -2.70
N LYS A 98 1.68 8.14 -1.56
CA LYS A 98 1.29 9.50 -1.19
C LYS A 98 2.50 10.38 -0.89
N LEU A 99 3.46 9.88 -0.11
CA LEU A 99 4.66 10.61 0.29
C LEU A 99 5.77 10.63 -0.76
N ALA A 100 5.66 9.88 -1.86
CA ALA A 100 6.73 9.78 -2.86
C ALA A 100 7.18 11.15 -3.42
N ALA A 101 6.24 12.05 -3.74
CA ALA A 101 6.56 13.39 -4.26
C ALA A 101 7.18 14.29 -3.19
N VAL A 102 6.73 14.17 -1.95
CA VAL A 102 7.30 14.89 -0.79
C VAL A 102 8.74 14.46 -0.57
N PHE A 103 9.03 13.16 -0.56
CA PHE A 103 10.40 12.65 -0.43
C PHE A 103 11.29 13.06 -1.61
N GLU A 104 10.76 13.18 -2.82
CA GLU A 104 11.53 13.71 -3.95
C GLU A 104 12.01 15.14 -3.71
N ALA A 105 11.11 15.97 -3.20
CA ALA A 105 11.37 17.37 -2.88
C ALA A 105 12.37 17.49 -1.71
N ILE A 106 12.24 16.64 -0.68
CA ILE A 106 13.18 16.57 0.44
C ILE A 106 14.57 16.12 -0.02
N ASP A 107 14.68 15.04 -0.81
CA ASP A 107 15.96 14.58 -1.38
C ASP A 107 16.63 15.68 -2.23
N LYS A 108 15.84 16.52 -2.90
CA LYS A 108 16.33 17.67 -3.67
C LYS A 108 16.79 18.80 -2.74
N ALA A 109 16.06 19.08 -1.67
CA ALA A 109 16.44 20.04 -0.65
C ALA A 109 17.79 19.66 -0.01
N ASP A 110 17.96 18.40 0.38
CA ASP A 110 19.22 17.90 0.97
C ASP A 110 20.41 18.07 0.03
N LYS A 111 20.22 17.84 -1.28
CA LYS A 111 21.25 18.11 -2.29
C LYS A 111 21.61 19.59 -2.41
N HIS A 112 20.65 20.48 -2.22
CA HIS A 112 20.89 21.93 -2.24
C HIS A 112 21.56 22.41 -0.95
N LYS A 113 21.14 21.88 0.21
CA LYS A 113 21.77 22.08 1.52
C LYS A 113 23.24 21.67 1.50
N PHE A 114 23.54 20.48 1.00
CA PHE A 114 24.92 20.00 0.87
C PHE A 114 25.80 20.91 -0.01
N LYS A 115 25.20 21.58 -1.01
CA LYS A 115 25.90 22.55 -1.88
C LYS A 115 25.95 23.97 -1.30
N GLY A 116 25.37 24.21 -0.12
CA GLY A 116 25.25 25.54 0.49
C GLY A 116 24.35 26.51 -0.26
N ASN A 117 23.38 26.01 -1.05
CA ASN A 117 22.45 26.85 -1.81
C ASN A 117 21.09 26.94 -1.11
N GLU A 118 21.01 27.81 -0.11
CA GLU A 118 19.84 28.02 0.74
C GLU A 118 18.58 28.42 -0.05
N LYS A 119 18.71 29.24 -1.10
CA LYS A 119 17.57 29.65 -1.92
C LYS A 119 16.93 28.47 -2.65
N SER A 120 17.75 27.57 -3.20
CA SER A 120 17.26 26.38 -3.88
C SER A 120 16.79 25.30 -2.91
N GLU A 121 17.39 25.21 -1.72
CA GLU A 121 16.91 24.37 -0.62
C GLU A 121 15.49 24.80 -0.23
N LEU A 122 15.28 26.09 0.05
CA LEU A 122 13.98 26.64 0.41
C LEU A 122 12.93 26.36 -0.67
N GLY A 123 13.27 26.57 -1.94
CA GLY A 123 12.34 26.28 -3.04
C GLY A 123 11.90 24.82 -3.07
N ALA A 124 12.83 23.88 -2.86
CA ALA A 124 12.49 22.46 -2.81
C ALA A 124 11.64 22.10 -1.59
N LEU A 125 11.88 22.71 -0.42
CA LEU A 125 11.02 22.49 0.76
C LEU A 125 9.63 23.10 0.60
N GLN A 126 9.50 24.23 -0.09
CA GLN A 126 8.20 24.78 -0.46
C GLN A 126 7.44 23.88 -1.43
N ASP A 127 8.12 23.25 -2.39
CA ASP A 127 7.53 22.21 -3.25
C ASP A 127 7.00 21.04 -2.39
N ALA A 128 7.76 20.61 -1.38
CA ALA A 128 7.33 19.57 -0.44
C ALA A 128 6.07 19.96 0.33
N LEU A 129 6.01 21.18 0.88
CA LEU A 129 4.84 21.70 1.60
C LEU A 129 3.62 21.85 0.68
N TYR A 130 3.83 22.23 -0.58
CA TYR A 130 2.77 22.28 -1.58
C TYR A 130 2.18 20.89 -1.85
N GLU A 131 3.03 19.87 -2.04
CA GLU A 131 2.59 18.49 -2.20
C GLU A 131 1.88 17.97 -0.95
N ILE A 132 2.33 18.34 0.25
CA ILE A 132 1.68 18.00 1.52
C ILE A 132 0.24 18.54 1.54
N GLN A 133 0.08 19.82 1.21
CA GLN A 133 -1.21 20.49 1.22
C GLN A 133 -2.17 19.93 0.16
N ASN A 134 -1.69 19.73 -1.07
CA ASN A 134 -2.53 19.27 -2.17
C ASN A 134 -2.99 17.82 -2.05
N ASN A 135 -2.23 16.97 -1.35
CA ASN A 135 -2.54 15.55 -1.22
C ASN A 135 -3.13 15.18 0.17
N ASP A 136 -3.55 16.15 1.00
CA ASP A 136 -4.02 15.96 2.39
C ASP A 136 -3.07 15.09 3.22
N ILE A 137 -1.76 15.31 3.09
CA ILE A 137 -0.73 14.57 3.83
C ILE A 137 -0.68 15.07 5.27
N ARG A 138 -0.62 14.15 6.22
CA ARG A 138 -0.60 14.43 7.67
C ARG A 138 0.63 13.79 8.32
N ASN A 139 1.06 14.27 9.49
CA ASN A 139 2.21 13.69 10.19
C ASN A 139 2.11 12.19 10.47
N LYS A 140 0.90 11.67 10.68
CA LYS A 140 0.68 10.21 10.82
C LYS A 140 1.18 9.43 9.60
N ASP A 141 1.13 10.02 8.40
CA ASP A 141 1.58 9.38 7.17
C ASP A 141 3.11 9.21 7.19
N PHE A 142 3.84 10.17 7.77
CA PHE A 142 5.29 10.04 7.95
C PHE A 142 5.63 8.93 8.96
N ILE A 143 4.90 8.87 10.08
CA ILE A 143 5.13 7.89 11.16
C ILE A 143 4.90 6.44 10.66
N ILE A 144 3.93 6.22 9.77
CA ILE A 144 3.67 4.89 9.19
C ILE A 144 4.89 4.36 8.43
N LEU A 145 5.64 5.22 7.76
CA LEU A 145 6.83 4.83 6.99
C LEU A 145 8.12 4.90 7.80
N VAL A 146 8.23 5.88 8.68
CA VAL A 146 9.42 6.15 9.51
C VAL A 146 8.96 6.25 10.97
N PRO A 147 8.75 5.11 11.65
CA PRO A 147 8.25 5.09 13.03
C PRO A 147 9.28 5.59 14.06
N HIS A 148 10.57 5.60 13.69
CA HIS A 148 11.66 6.08 14.52
C HIS A 148 12.53 7.05 13.73
N PRO A 149 12.07 8.30 13.54
CA PRO A 149 12.85 9.32 12.86
C PRO A 149 14.14 9.67 13.62
N GLU A 150 15.24 9.89 12.91
CA GLU A 150 16.44 10.45 13.52
C GLU A 150 16.26 11.95 13.80
N GLU A 151 16.89 12.46 14.87
CA GLU A 151 16.85 13.89 15.20
C GLU A 151 17.49 14.72 14.09
N GLY A 152 16.80 15.77 13.65
CA GLY A 152 17.27 16.67 12.58
C GLY A 152 16.91 16.24 11.15
N GLU A 153 16.24 15.11 10.98
CA GLU A 153 15.69 14.71 9.68
C GLU A 153 14.36 15.43 9.35
N LEU A 154 14.14 15.66 8.07
CA LEU A 154 12.90 16.24 7.54
C LEU A 154 11.82 15.16 7.41
N ASN A 155 11.33 14.69 8.55
CA ASN A 155 10.42 13.56 8.70
C ASN A 155 9.03 13.93 9.25
N SER A 156 8.73 15.23 9.37
CA SER A 156 7.43 15.75 9.78
C SER A 156 7.12 17.04 9.05
N ILE A 157 5.84 17.42 9.01
CA ILE A 157 5.41 18.69 8.44
C ILE A 157 6.06 19.85 9.22
N GLU A 158 6.11 19.73 10.55
CA GLU A 158 6.70 20.74 11.43
C GLU A 158 8.19 20.91 11.18
N SER A 159 8.96 19.84 11.02
CA SER A 159 10.40 19.96 10.76
C SER A 159 10.70 20.56 9.39
N ILE A 160 9.85 20.29 8.37
CA ILE A 160 9.93 20.96 7.07
C ILE A 160 9.60 22.45 7.19
N GLU A 161 8.52 22.79 7.91
CA GLU A 161 8.14 24.19 8.13
C GLU A 161 9.17 24.98 8.94
N GLU A 162 9.75 24.37 9.97
CA GLU A 162 10.82 24.96 10.79
C GLU A 162 12.06 25.23 9.94
N ARG A 163 12.50 24.26 9.13
CA ARG A 163 13.63 24.45 8.22
C ARG A 163 13.35 25.53 7.19
N CYS A 164 12.15 25.60 6.63
CA CYS A 164 11.77 26.72 5.75
C CYS A 164 11.91 28.08 6.46
N LYS A 165 11.47 28.20 7.71
CA LYS A 165 11.59 29.45 8.50
C LYS A 165 13.04 29.83 8.75
N GLU A 166 13.91 28.86 9.08
CA GLU A 166 15.36 29.08 9.22
C GLU A 166 15.98 29.66 7.95
N LEU A 167 15.49 29.22 6.78
CA LEU A 167 15.93 29.70 5.46
C LEU A 167 15.26 31.02 5.04
N GLY A 168 14.52 31.68 5.94
CA GLY A 168 13.89 32.98 5.70
C GLY A 168 12.48 32.90 5.10
N TRP A 169 11.77 31.77 5.23
CA TRP A 169 10.37 31.69 4.81
C TRP A 169 9.44 32.36 5.81
N GLU A 170 8.84 33.47 5.39
CA GLU A 170 7.69 34.05 6.07
C GLU A 170 6.42 33.45 5.45
N ARG A 171 5.76 32.55 6.20
CA ARG A 171 4.46 32.00 5.79
C ARG A 171 3.49 33.17 5.69
N LYS A 172 3.13 33.56 4.46
CA LYS A 172 2.06 34.55 4.24
C LYS A 172 0.78 33.95 4.82
N GLN A 173 0.30 34.55 5.91
CA GLN A 173 -1.01 34.27 6.50
C GLN A 173 -2.13 34.49 5.48
#